data_AF-A0A820M1W6-F1
#
_entry.id   AF-A0A820M1W6-F1
#
_cell.length_a   1.000
_cell.length_b   1.000
_cell.length_c   1.000
_cell.angle_alpha   90.00
_cell.angle_beta   90.00
_cell.angle_gamma   90.00
#
_symmetry.space_group_name_H-M   'P 1'
#
loop_
_entity.id
_entity.type
_entity.pdbx_description
1 polymer ?
#
loop_
_entity_poly.entity_id
_entity_poly.type
_entity_poly.pdbx_seq_one_letter_code
_entity_poly.pdbx_strand_id
1 'polypeptide(L)'
;LSIQPTTPVSLKARGGTATVTIKYTPRSRLAPFVEQILLKYGDLDVPMFGVRGCCQGYDIILDTDALPFGAVGKDCSLTRKLVLLNRGDIGAAFSWNLAQLRDTPFSVSPTNGYVAPGQETTIEFVFQPHMIKHDIRCDKVECRLEGTKSIFVTLSGSCIEVAPARETITISTAVRSKELSKAIPLKNNTNTLWTLTPVISGEYFSGPEAITIEPNSTKNYELTYLP
;
A
#
# COMPACT_ATOMS: atom_id res chain seq x y z
N LEU A 1 5.09 -34.47 5.39
CA LEU A 1 4.32 -35.65 4.94
C LEU A 1 4.55 -36.77 5.94
N SER A 2 3.64 -37.73 6.10
CA SER A 2 3.91 -38.97 6.84
C SER A 2 3.35 -40.16 6.07
N ILE A 3 4.06 -41.29 6.10
CA ILE A 3 3.73 -42.49 5.34
C ILE A 3 3.66 -43.65 6.32
N GLN A 4 2.64 -44.49 6.19
CA GLN A 4 2.50 -45.74 6.92
C GLN A 4 2.21 -46.88 5.94
N PRO A 5 2.65 -48.12 6.24
CA PRO A 5 3.45 -48.50 7.40
C PRO A 5 4.91 -48.03 7.30
N THR A 6 5.52 -47.70 8.45
CA THR A 6 6.95 -47.33 8.55
C THR A 6 7.85 -48.54 8.76
N THR A 7 7.27 -49.72 9.00
CA THR A 7 7.98 -50.99 9.17
C THR A 7 7.87 -51.84 7.90
N PRO A 8 8.83 -52.74 7.63
CA PRO A 8 8.77 -53.65 6.50
C PRO A 8 7.46 -54.46 6.47
N VAL A 9 6.90 -54.65 5.28
CA VAL A 9 5.69 -55.44 5.05
C VAL A 9 6.03 -56.64 4.18
N SER A 10 5.63 -57.84 4.61
CA SER A 10 5.75 -59.05 3.80
C SER A 10 4.50 -59.24 2.95
N LEU A 11 4.67 -59.31 1.64
CA LEU A 11 3.60 -59.59 0.69
C LEU A 11 3.54 -61.08 0.37
N LYS A 12 2.33 -61.62 0.19
CA LYS A 12 2.14 -63.00 -0.28
C LYS A 12 2.64 -63.14 -1.72
N ALA A 13 3.30 -64.26 -2.01
CA ALA A 13 3.70 -64.63 -3.36
C ALA A 13 2.46 -64.73 -4.28
N ARG A 14 2.63 -64.34 -5.55
CA ARG A 14 1.58 -64.42 -6.61
C ARG A 14 0.32 -63.60 -6.32
N GLY A 15 0.45 -62.37 -5.82
CA GLY A 15 -0.66 -61.41 -5.76
C GLY A 15 -0.95 -60.79 -4.38
N GLY A 16 -0.01 -60.80 -3.45
CA GLY A 16 -0.15 -60.08 -2.19
C GLY A 16 -0.20 -58.56 -2.38
N THR A 17 -1.08 -57.90 -1.64
CA THR A 17 -1.19 -56.44 -1.61
C THR A 17 -0.94 -55.91 -0.20
N ALA A 18 -0.45 -54.67 -0.11
CA ALA A 18 -0.36 -53.93 1.15
C ALA A 18 -0.91 -52.52 0.93
N THR A 19 -1.58 -52.00 1.94
CA THR A 19 -2.08 -50.63 1.94
C THR A 19 -1.01 -49.69 2.45
N VAL A 20 -0.69 -48.66 1.68
CA VAL A 20 0.14 -47.54 2.11
C VAL A 20 -0.77 -46.35 2.38
N THR A 21 -0.70 -45.78 3.57
CA THR A 21 -1.44 -44.59 3.98
C THR A 21 -0.50 -43.39 4.01
N ILE A 22 -0.90 -42.32 3.32
CA ILE A 22 -0.14 -41.07 3.26
C ILE A 22 -0.97 -40.01 3.94
N LYS A 23 -0.40 -39.36 4.95
CA LYS A 23 -1.04 -38.29 5.70
C LYS A 23 -0.25 -37.00 5.56
N TYR A 24 -0.93 -35.97 5.08
CA TYR A 24 -0.43 -34.61 4.94
C TYR A 24 -1.28 -33.69 5.82
N THR A 25 -0.67 -33.03 6.80
CA THR A 25 -1.36 -32.14 7.74
C THR A 25 -0.52 -30.87 7.96
N PRO A 26 -0.40 -30.02 6.92
CA PRO A 26 0.37 -28.79 7.01
C PRO A 26 -0.28 -27.82 8.01
N ARG A 27 0.55 -27.04 8.72
CA ARG A 27 0.11 -25.99 9.65
C ARG A 27 0.49 -24.59 9.19
N SER A 28 1.25 -24.50 8.11
CA SER A 28 1.73 -23.26 7.51
C SER A 28 1.78 -23.44 6.00
N ARG A 29 1.79 -22.30 5.29
CA ARG A 29 1.92 -22.25 3.85
C ARG A 29 3.11 -23.09 3.37
N LEU A 30 2.91 -23.82 2.28
CA LEU A 30 3.92 -24.64 1.64
C LEU A 30 3.73 -24.56 0.13
N ALA A 31 4.81 -24.17 -0.57
CA ALA A 31 4.84 -24.15 -2.03
C ALA A 31 4.47 -25.54 -2.61
N PRO A 32 3.91 -25.60 -3.83
CA PRO A 32 3.65 -26.86 -4.50
C PRO A 32 4.90 -27.74 -4.54
N PHE A 33 4.76 -28.98 -4.09
CA PHE A 33 5.84 -29.95 -4.06
C PHE A 33 5.42 -31.25 -4.74
N VAL A 34 6.42 -32.01 -5.18
CA VAL A 34 6.28 -33.38 -5.67
C VAL A 34 7.33 -34.22 -4.96
N GLU A 35 6.88 -35.23 -4.21
CA GLU A 35 7.75 -36.20 -3.56
C GLU A 35 7.54 -37.57 -4.19
N GLN A 36 8.63 -38.23 -4.59
CA GLN A 36 8.58 -39.57 -5.16
C GLN A 36 8.67 -40.61 -4.04
N ILE A 37 7.69 -41.52 -3.98
CA ILE A 37 7.69 -42.62 -3.04
C ILE A 37 8.37 -43.82 -3.68
N LEU A 38 9.41 -44.29 -3.02
CA LEU A 38 10.20 -45.44 -3.43
C LEU A 38 9.83 -46.65 -2.56
N LEU A 39 9.66 -47.80 -3.20
CA LEU A 39 9.61 -49.09 -2.52
C LEU A 39 11.04 -49.59 -2.36
N LYS A 40 11.45 -49.82 -1.11
CA LYS A 40 12.72 -50.45 -0.81
C LYS A 40 12.55 -51.96 -0.74
N TYR A 41 13.25 -52.70 -1.61
CA TYR A 41 13.26 -54.16 -1.64
C TYR A 41 14.71 -54.65 -1.71
N GLY A 42 15.23 -55.16 -0.59
CA GLY A 42 16.66 -55.42 -0.44
C GLY A 42 17.46 -54.13 -0.61
N ASP A 43 18.40 -54.13 -1.56
CA ASP A 43 19.24 -52.99 -1.92
C ASP A 43 18.69 -52.17 -3.11
N LEU A 44 17.50 -52.51 -3.61
CA LEU A 44 16.85 -51.76 -4.68
C LEU A 44 15.84 -50.75 -4.14
N ASP A 45 15.95 -49.51 -4.60
CA ASP A 45 14.92 -48.49 -4.47
C ASP A 45 14.12 -48.39 -5.78
N VAL A 46 12.88 -48.87 -5.77
CA VAL A 46 12.00 -48.92 -6.94
C VAL A 46 10.98 -47.79 -6.86
N PRO A 47 10.94 -46.86 -7.83
CA PRO A 47 9.97 -45.79 -7.82
C PRO A 47 8.55 -46.31 -8.03
N MET A 48 7.66 -46.03 -7.08
CA MET A 48 6.28 -46.51 -7.11
C MET A 48 5.32 -45.45 -7.66
N PHE A 49 5.24 -44.30 -7.00
CA PHE A 49 4.35 -43.21 -7.39
C PHE A 49 4.83 -41.87 -6.80
N GLY A 50 4.36 -40.76 -7.37
CA GLY A 50 4.61 -39.43 -6.85
C GLY A 50 3.43 -38.89 -6.05
N VAL A 51 3.71 -38.26 -4.92
CA VAL A 51 2.75 -37.50 -4.12
C VAL A 51 2.93 -36.02 -4.43
N ARG A 52 1.86 -35.37 -4.85
CA ARG A 52 1.85 -33.91 -5.02
C ARG A 52 1.03 -33.29 -3.89
N GLY A 53 1.53 -32.19 -3.35
CA GLY A 53 0.83 -31.44 -2.32
C GLY A 53 1.18 -29.97 -2.38
N CYS A 54 0.33 -29.16 -1.77
CA CYS A 54 0.61 -27.75 -1.48
C CYS A 54 -0.18 -27.37 -0.22
N CYS A 55 0.20 -26.28 0.44
CA CYS A 55 -0.64 -25.65 1.45
C CYS A 55 -0.76 -24.18 1.10
N GLN A 56 -1.92 -23.80 0.57
CA GLN A 56 -2.22 -22.42 0.24
C GLN A 56 -2.61 -21.66 1.50
N GLY A 57 -2.26 -20.39 1.56
CA GLY A 57 -2.63 -19.52 2.67
C GLY A 57 -2.64 -18.05 2.28
N TYR A 58 -3.32 -17.28 3.13
CA TYR A 58 -3.25 -15.82 3.10
C TYR A 58 -1.92 -15.35 3.68
N ASP A 59 -1.31 -14.36 3.04
CA ASP A 59 -0.15 -13.63 3.56
C ASP A 59 -0.25 -12.22 2.97
N ILE A 60 -1.06 -11.38 3.61
CA ILE A 60 -1.33 -10.01 3.18
C ILE A 60 -0.79 -9.08 4.26
N ILE A 61 0.09 -8.16 3.85
CA ILE A 61 0.80 -7.25 4.74
C ILE A 61 0.74 -5.82 4.22
N LEU A 62 0.97 -4.86 5.12
CA LEU A 62 1.33 -3.50 4.75
C LEU A 62 2.86 -3.38 4.69
N ASP A 63 3.35 -2.51 3.83
CA ASP A 63 4.78 -2.14 3.79
C ASP A 63 5.23 -1.39 5.06
N THR A 64 4.31 -0.69 5.73
CA THR A 64 4.50 -0.06 7.05
C THR A 64 3.23 -0.12 7.89
N ASP A 65 3.38 -0.16 9.21
CA ASP A 65 2.26 -0.10 10.18
C ASP A 65 1.97 1.33 10.68
N ALA A 66 2.76 2.31 10.24
CA ALA A 66 2.61 3.71 10.60
C ALA A 66 2.86 4.65 9.42
N LEU A 67 1.99 5.67 9.30
CA LEU A 67 2.10 6.76 8.33
C LEU A 67 2.17 8.12 9.05
N PRO A 68 3.39 8.63 9.31
CA PRO A 68 3.58 9.94 9.90
C PRO A 68 3.56 11.04 8.84
N PHE A 69 2.54 11.88 8.79
CA PHE A 69 2.41 13.02 7.89
C PHE A 69 3.34 14.18 8.24
N GLY A 70 3.81 14.25 9.49
CA GLY A 70 4.62 15.38 9.97
C GLY A 70 3.78 16.65 10.13
N ALA A 71 4.43 17.81 10.04
CA ALA A 71 3.77 19.10 10.15
C ALA A 71 3.13 19.51 8.82
N VAL A 72 1.81 19.69 8.84
CA VAL A 72 1.01 20.19 7.71
C VAL A 72 0.40 21.52 8.09
N GLY A 73 0.44 22.46 7.15
CA GLY A 73 -0.18 23.75 7.32
C GLY A 73 -1.69 23.66 7.54
N LYS A 74 -2.24 24.52 8.39
CA LYS A 74 -3.69 24.67 8.52
C LYS A 74 -4.32 24.92 7.14
N ASP A 75 -5.40 24.19 6.85
CA ASP A 75 -6.13 24.24 5.58
C ASP A 75 -5.33 23.77 4.35
N CYS A 76 -4.13 23.22 4.55
CA CYS A 76 -3.38 22.47 3.53
C CYS A 76 -3.68 20.97 3.64
N SER A 77 -3.35 20.23 2.60
CA SER A 77 -3.41 18.77 2.60
C SER A 77 -2.06 18.15 2.24
N LEU A 78 -1.82 16.94 2.75
CA LEU A 78 -0.69 16.11 2.37
C LEU A 78 -1.20 14.70 2.09
N THR A 79 -0.77 14.12 0.97
CA THR A 79 -1.09 12.74 0.58
C THR A 79 0.13 11.85 0.79
N ARG A 80 -0.07 10.68 1.39
CA ARG A 80 0.94 9.62 1.52
C ARG A 80 0.43 8.31 0.96
N LYS A 81 1.35 7.51 0.43
CA LYS A 81 1.08 6.19 -0.15
C LYS A 81 1.46 5.10 0.85
N LEU A 82 0.65 4.05 0.88
CA LEU A 82 0.82 2.81 1.63
C LEU A 82 0.66 1.65 0.67
N VAL A 83 1.51 0.64 0.75
CA VAL A 83 1.43 -0.52 -0.14
C VAL A 83 0.83 -1.71 0.62
N LEU A 84 -0.30 -2.20 0.10
CA LEU A 84 -0.91 -3.46 0.51
C LEU A 84 -0.35 -4.57 -0.39
N LEU A 85 0.41 -5.51 0.18
CA LEU A 85 1.08 -6.56 -0.55
C LEU A 85 0.49 -7.93 -0.20
N ASN A 86 0.11 -8.71 -1.21
CA ASN A 86 -0.28 -10.11 -1.05
C ASN A 86 0.85 -11.04 -1.47
N ARG A 87 1.58 -11.56 -0.49
CA ARG A 87 2.62 -12.61 -0.66
C ARG A 87 2.05 -14.03 -0.64
N GLY A 88 0.76 -14.15 -0.33
CA GLY A 88 0.04 -15.42 -0.20
C GLY A 88 -0.35 -16.02 -1.54
N ASP A 89 -1.04 -17.16 -1.46
CA ASP A 89 -1.53 -17.89 -2.64
C ASP A 89 -3.00 -17.62 -2.93
N ILE A 90 -3.68 -16.92 -2.01
CA ILE A 90 -5.12 -16.66 -2.05
C ILE A 90 -5.32 -15.15 -2.09
N GLY A 91 -6.04 -14.68 -3.10
CA GLY A 91 -6.42 -13.27 -3.20
C GLY A 91 -7.50 -12.94 -2.18
N ALA A 92 -7.53 -11.70 -1.72
CA ALA A 92 -8.54 -11.26 -0.76
C ALA A 92 -9.11 -9.89 -1.13
N ALA A 93 -10.41 -9.74 -0.88
CA ALA A 93 -11.02 -8.43 -0.82
C ALA A 93 -10.56 -7.72 0.47
N PHE A 94 -10.34 -6.41 0.37
CA PHE A 94 -10.01 -5.56 1.51
C PHE A 94 -11.01 -4.40 1.62
N SER A 95 -11.24 -3.93 2.83
CA SER A 95 -12.05 -2.72 3.09
C SER A 95 -11.59 -1.97 4.34
N TRP A 96 -11.49 -0.65 4.24
CA TRP A 96 -11.08 0.22 5.33
C TRP A 96 -12.28 0.62 6.20
N ASN A 97 -12.09 0.65 7.51
CA ASN A 97 -13.12 1.05 8.45
C ASN A 97 -13.26 2.59 8.49
N LEU A 98 -14.11 3.12 7.62
CA LEU A 98 -14.34 4.57 7.48
C LEU A 98 -14.95 5.22 8.72
N ALA A 99 -15.57 4.43 9.62
CA ALA A 99 -16.11 4.97 10.87
C ALA A 99 -15.00 5.49 11.80
N GLN A 100 -13.79 4.89 11.75
CA GLN A 100 -12.64 5.37 12.53
C GLN A 100 -12.07 6.69 12.00
N LEU A 101 -12.36 7.04 10.74
CA LEU A 101 -11.85 8.25 10.09
C LEU A 101 -12.84 9.41 10.09
N ARG A 102 -14.13 9.15 10.35
CA ARG A 102 -15.24 10.12 10.19
C ARG A 102 -14.99 11.47 10.86
N ASP A 103 -14.52 11.46 12.11
CA ASP A 103 -14.33 12.67 12.93
C ASP A 103 -12.84 13.06 13.00
N THR A 104 -12.07 12.69 11.98
CA THR A 104 -10.64 12.96 11.88
C THR A 104 -10.34 13.71 10.58
N PRO A 105 -9.22 14.46 10.50
CA PRO A 105 -8.77 15.09 9.26
C PRO A 105 -8.11 14.10 8.28
N PHE A 106 -8.34 12.79 8.43
CA PHE A 106 -7.76 11.76 7.57
C PHE A 106 -8.81 11.18 6.63
N SER A 107 -8.41 10.88 5.40
CA SER A 107 -9.22 10.12 4.44
C SER A 107 -8.35 9.09 3.72
N VAL A 108 -9.00 8.11 3.08
CA VAL A 108 -8.33 6.97 2.43
C VAL A 108 -8.98 6.67 1.08
N SER A 109 -8.16 6.33 0.08
CA SER A 109 -8.59 5.88 -1.25
C SER A 109 -7.60 4.87 -1.84
N PRO A 110 -8.04 3.76 -2.44
CA PRO A 110 -9.43 3.29 -2.46
C PRO A 110 -9.89 2.82 -1.08
N THR A 111 -11.18 2.95 -0.78
CA THR A 111 -11.76 2.51 0.50
C THR A 111 -11.93 1.00 0.60
N ASN A 112 -11.97 0.31 -0.54
CA ASN A 112 -12.07 -1.12 -0.67
C ASN A 112 -11.51 -1.58 -2.02
N GLY A 113 -11.22 -2.87 -2.16
CA GLY A 113 -10.71 -3.42 -3.40
C GLY A 113 -10.37 -4.90 -3.26
N TYR A 114 -9.59 -5.42 -4.20
CA TYR A 114 -9.13 -6.81 -4.21
C TYR A 114 -7.64 -6.86 -4.51
N VAL A 115 -6.90 -7.66 -3.73
CA VAL A 115 -5.47 -7.90 -3.96
C VAL A 115 -5.25 -9.37 -4.32
N ALA A 116 -4.89 -9.62 -5.58
CA ALA A 116 -4.64 -10.97 -6.09
C ALA A 116 -3.32 -11.55 -5.54
N PRO A 117 -3.13 -12.88 -5.58
CA PRO A 117 -1.88 -13.51 -5.15
C PRO A 117 -0.66 -12.93 -5.88
N GLY A 118 0.40 -12.60 -5.13
CA GLY A 118 1.64 -12.04 -5.68
C GLY A 118 1.50 -10.63 -6.24
N GLN A 119 0.40 -9.93 -5.98
CA GLN A 119 0.18 -8.54 -6.39
C GLN A 119 0.26 -7.58 -5.22
N GLU A 120 0.42 -6.30 -5.54
CA GLU A 120 0.35 -5.20 -4.60
C GLU A 120 -0.66 -4.15 -5.06
N THR A 121 -1.18 -3.38 -4.11
CA THR A 121 -2.10 -2.27 -4.36
C THR A 121 -1.65 -1.08 -3.55
N THR A 122 -1.51 0.07 -4.21
CA THR A 122 -1.22 1.34 -3.55
C THR A 122 -2.50 1.94 -2.98
N ILE A 123 -2.47 2.29 -1.70
CA ILE A 123 -3.52 3.00 -0.97
C ILE A 123 -3.01 4.40 -0.64
N GLU A 124 -3.80 5.42 -0.95
CA GLU A 124 -3.51 6.80 -0.64
C GLU A 124 -4.27 7.23 0.61
N PHE A 125 -3.53 7.74 1.60
CA PHE A 125 -4.08 8.42 2.75
C PHE A 125 -3.83 9.92 2.61
N VAL A 126 -4.87 10.73 2.84
CA VAL A 126 -4.79 12.18 2.82
C VAL A 126 -4.98 12.70 4.24
N PHE A 127 -4.16 13.67 4.64
CA PHE A 127 -4.31 14.42 5.89
C PHE A 127 -4.60 15.88 5.56
N GLN A 128 -5.77 16.38 5.98
CA GLN A 128 -6.25 17.74 5.71
C GLN A 128 -6.76 18.40 7.00
N PRO A 129 -5.85 18.89 7.88
CA PRO A 129 -6.23 19.47 9.15
C PRO A 129 -6.74 20.91 9.04
N HIS A 130 -7.79 21.23 9.79
CA HIS A 130 -8.41 22.57 9.83
C HIS A 130 -8.23 23.27 11.19
N MET A 131 -7.71 22.54 12.19
CA MET A 131 -7.50 23.04 13.55
C MET A 131 -6.06 22.79 13.98
N ILE A 132 -5.40 23.83 14.50
CA ILE A 132 -4.01 23.77 14.94
C ILE A 132 -3.90 22.84 16.14
N LYS A 133 -3.02 21.84 16.02
CA LYS A 133 -2.79 20.83 17.04
C LYS A 133 -1.45 20.13 16.78
N HIS A 134 -0.63 20.03 17.82
CA HIS A 134 0.71 19.42 17.70
C HIS A 134 0.72 17.90 17.60
N ASP A 135 -0.40 17.24 17.92
CA ASP A 135 -0.53 15.78 17.82
C ASP A 135 -1.96 15.38 17.43
N ILE A 136 -2.11 14.94 16.19
CA ILE A 136 -3.35 14.37 15.64
C ILE A 136 -3.02 12.94 15.25
N ARG A 137 -3.73 11.98 15.85
CA ARG A 137 -3.51 10.55 15.59
C ARG A 137 -4.82 9.80 15.39
N CYS A 138 -4.75 8.77 14.56
CA CYS A 138 -5.76 7.75 14.45
C CYS A 138 -5.04 6.40 14.59
N ASP A 139 -5.11 5.82 15.77
CA ASP A 139 -4.43 4.56 16.08
C ASP A 139 -5.24 3.38 15.55
N LYS A 140 -4.53 2.40 14.98
CA LYS A 140 -5.10 1.12 14.53
C LYS A 140 -6.33 1.29 13.63
N VAL A 141 -6.19 2.08 12.57
CA VAL A 141 -7.17 2.11 11.48
C VAL A 141 -7.23 0.72 10.86
N GLU A 142 -8.40 0.09 10.94
CA GLU A 142 -8.62 -1.29 10.52
C GLU A 142 -8.80 -1.37 9.01
N CYS A 143 -8.01 -2.25 8.38
CA CYS A 143 -8.27 -2.80 7.05
C CYS A 143 -8.74 -4.25 7.22
N ARG A 144 -10.02 -4.48 6.97
CA ARG A 144 -10.64 -5.82 7.03
C ARG A 144 -10.27 -6.58 5.77
N LEU A 145 -9.79 -7.80 5.96
CA LEU A 145 -9.47 -8.72 4.88
C LEU A 145 -10.47 -9.87 4.89
N GLU A 146 -10.97 -10.24 3.72
CA GLU A 146 -11.86 -11.39 3.58
C GLU A 146 -11.08 -12.70 3.77
N GLY A 147 -11.59 -13.58 4.67
CA GLY A 147 -11.02 -14.92 4.90
C GLY A 147 -9.79 -14.97 5.81
N THR A 148 -9.26 -13.83 6.25
CA THR A 148 -8.13 -13.78 7.21
C THR A 148 -8.30 -12.66 8.24
N LYS A 149 -7.31 -12.48 9.11
CA LYS A 149 -7.31 -11.44 10.14
C LYS A 149 -7.15 -10.06 9.52
N SER A 150 -7.83 -9.07 10.10
CA SER A 150 -7.63 -7.66 9.77
C SER A 150 -6.18 -7.22 10.02
N ILE A 151 -5.74 -6.24 9.25
CA ILE A 151 -4.46 -5.53 9.43
C ILE A 151 -4.74 -4.09 9.82
N PHE A 152 -3.73 -3.41 10.39
CA PHE A 152 -3.93 -2.10 11.01
C PHE A 152 -2.80 -1.15 10.63
N VAL A 153 -3.13 0.13 10.47
CA VAL A 153 -2.15 1.22 10.29
C VAL A 153 -2.43 2.34 11.27
N THR A 154 -1.38 3.01 11.75
CA THR A 154 -1.49 4.20 12.60
C THR A 154 -1.19 5.45 11.79
N LEU A 155 -2.11 6.41 11.79
CA LEU A 155 -1.95 7.69 11.12
C LEU A 155 -1.55 8.74 12.16
N SER A 156 -0.55 9.57 11.86
CA SER A 156 -0.14 10.66 12.75
C SER A 156 0.28 11.91 11.99
N GLY A 157 0.06 13.08 12.56
CA GLY A 157 0.46 14.36 11.98
C GLY A 157 0.27 15.51 12.96
N SER A 158 0.77 16.68 12.59
CA SER A 158 0.52 17.91 13.31
C SER A 158 0.02 18.99 12.37
N CYS A 159 -0.87 19.83 12.88
CA CYS A 159 -1.37 21.00 12.18
C CYS A 159 -0.68 22.23 12.74
N ILE A 160 0.03 22.95 11.88
CA ILE A 160 0.78 24.15 12.24
C ILE A 160 0.15 25.38 11.57
N GLU A 161 0.25 26.53 12.23
CA GLU A 161 -0.02 27.80 11.57
C GLU A 161 1.03 28.00 10.47
N VAL A 162 0.59 28.18 9.23
CA VAL A 162 1.49 28.64 8.18
C VAL A 162 1.53 30.14 8.30
N ALA A 163 2.65 30.69 8.78
CA ALA A 163 2.86 32.12 8.68
C ALA A 163 2.64 32.50 7.21
N PRO A 164 1.70 33.40 6.88
CA PRO A 164 1.53 33.81 5.50
C PRO A 164 2.87 34.41 5.07
N ALA A 165 3.57 33.73 4.18
CA ALA A 165 4.66 34.36 3.46
C ALA A 165 4.02 35.50 2.69
N ARG A 166 4.06 36.72 3.24
CA ARG A 166 3.63 37.93 2.56
C ARG A 166 4.70 38.30 1.54
N GLU A 167 4.99 37.40 0.62
CA GLU A 167 5.62 37.77 -0.64
C GLU A 167 4.52 38.38 -1.50
N THR A 168 4.37 39.70 -1.40
CA THR A 168 3.49 40.43 -2.31
C THR A 168 4.17 40.51 -3.67
N ILE A 169 3.69 39.72 -4.61
CA ILE A 169 4.14 39.80 -6.00
C ILE A 169 3.37 40.91 -6.68
N THR A 170 4.06 42.02 -6.98
CA THR A 170 3.45 43.13 -7.73
C THR A 170 3.38 42.76 -9.21
N ILE A 171 2.19 42.76 -9.77
CA ILE A 171 1.91 42.54 -11.19
C ILE A 171 1.46 43.88 -11.77
N SER A 172 2.28 44.44 -12.66
CA SER A 172 1.98 45.70 -13.36
C SER A 172 1.98 45.45 -14.87
N THR A 173 0.87 45.75 -15.53
CA THR A 173 0.73 45.64 -16.99
C THR A 173 0.07 46.89 -17.56
N ALA A 174 0.30 47.14 -18.85
CA ALA A 174 -0.33 48.26 -19.56
C ALA A 174 -1.83 48.03 -19.74
N VAL A 175 -2.61 49.10 -19.75
CA VAL A 175 -4.07 49.06 -19.98
C VAL A 175 -4.35 48.42 -21.36
N ARG A 176 -5.31 47.48 -21.43
CA ARG A 176 -5.66 46.67 -22.63
C ARG A 176 -4.60 45.66 -23.07
N SER A 177 -3.63 45.30 -22.22
CA SER A 177 -2.76 44.15 -22.47
C SER A 177 -3.59 42.86 -22.49
N LYS A 178 -3.38 42.01 -23.49
CA LYS A 178 -4.16 40.77 -23.64
C LYS A 178 -3.82 39.69 -22.63
N GLU A 179 -2.63 39.65 -22.07
CA GLU A 179 -2.20 38.60 -21.12
C GLU A 179 -0.87 39.01 -20.48
N LEU A 180 -0.65 38.68 -19.20
CA LEU A 180 0.66 38.78 -18.55
C LEU A 180 0.97 37.49 -17.78
N SER A 181 2.05 36.80 -18.13
CA SER A 181 2.59 35.69 -17.33
C SER A 181 3.66 36.18 -16.36
N LYS A 182 3.57 35.73 -15.11
CA LYS A 182 4.53 36.02 -14.04
C LYS A 182 5.05 34.71 -13.44
N ALA A 183 6.36 34.51 -13.54
CA ALA A 183 7.07 33.40 -12.91
C ALA A 183 7.21 33.59 -11.39
N ILE A 184 6.72 32.63 -10.61
CA ILE A 184 6.84 32.55 -9.15
C ILE A 184 7.83 31.42 -8.79
N PRO A 185 9.03 31.71 -8.25
CA PRO A 185 10.00 30.68 -7.94
C PRO A 185 9.59 29.87 -6.70
N LEU A 186 9.33 28.57 -6.89
CA LEU A 186 9.01 27.64 -5.83
C LEU A 186 10.22 26.73 -5.57
N LYS A 187 10.74 26.75 -4.33
CA LYS A 187 11.93 26.00 -3.94
C LYS A 187 11.57 24.76 -3.11
N ASN A 188 11.88 23.57 -3.64
CA ASN A 188 11.81 22.31 -2.92
C ASN A 188 13.11 22.08 -2.16
N ASN A 189 13.11 22.28 -0.84
CA ASN A 189 14.26 22.03 0.05
C ASN A 189 14.31 20.61 0.61
N THR A 190 13.52 19.68 0.08
CA THR A 190 13.42 18.31 0.58
C THR A 190 14.05 17.31 -0.38
N ASN A 191 14.33 16.11 0.13
CA ASN A 191 14.81 14.97 -0.67
C ASN A 191 13.68 14.21 -1.38
N THR A 192 12.45 14.74 -1.36
CA THR A 192 11.27 14.11 -1.95
C THR A 192 10.71 14.98 -3.06
N LEU A 193 10.19 14.34 -4.12
CA LEU A 193 9.49 15.03 -5.20
C LEU A 193 8.26 15.76 -4.65
N TRP A 194 8.10 17.03 -4.99
CA TRP A 194 6.89 17.77 -4.67
C TRP A 194 5.95 17.80 -5.88
N THR A 195 4.68 17.46 -5.66
CA THR A 195 3.59 17.75 -6.59
C THR A 195 2.64 18.69 -5.87
N LEU A 196 2.59 19.94 -6.33
CA LEU A 196 1.79 20.99 -5.71
C LEU A 196 0.59 21.30 -6.59
N THR A 197 -0.58 21.42 -5.97
CA THR A 197 -1.84 21.88 -6.59
C THR A 197 -2.16 23.25 -5.99
N PRO A 198 -1.92 24.35 -6.72
CA PRO A 198 -2.15 25.69 -6.20
C PRO A 198 -3.63 25.99 -6.08
N VAL A 199 -4.00 26.77 -5.06
CA VAL A 199 -5.34 27.34 -4.90
C VAL A 199 -5.26 28.82 -5.29
N ILE A 200 -5.90 29.19 -6.39
CA ILE A 200 -5.91 30.57 -6.91
C ILE A 200 -7.28 31.19 -6.61
N SER A 201 -7.28 32.39 -6.04
CA SER A 201 -8.48 33.19 -5.78
C SER A 201 -8.42 34.51 -6.56
N GLY A 202 -9.47 34.82 -7.32
CA GLY A 202 -9.61 36.05 -8.12
C GLY A 202 -10.03 35.77 -9.56
N GLU A 203 -10.84 36.64 -10.15
CA GLU A 203 -11.49 36.41 -11.45
C GLU A 203 -10.52 36.39 -12.64
N TYR A 204 -9.40 37.12 -12.53
CA TYR A 204 -8.46 37.36 -13.63
C TYR A 204 -7.15 36.60 -13.49
N PHE A 205 -7.05 35.67 -12.55
CA PHE A 205 -5.83 34.90 -12.30
C PHE A 205 -6.03 33.45 -12.66
N SER A 206 -5.08 32.89 -13.40
CA SER A 206 -5.04 31.49 -13.77
C SER A 206 -3.59 30.99 -13.80
N GLY A 207 -3.42 29.68 -13.83
CA GLY A 207 -2.11 29.06 -13.94
C GLY A 207 -2.25 27.55 -14.08
N PRO A 208 -1.13 26.82 -14.21
CA PRO A 208 -1.15 25.35 -14.27
C PRO A 208 -1.86 24.74 -13.06
N GLU A 209 -2.68 23.71 -13.29
CA GLU A 209 -3.41 22.97 -12.24
C GLU A 209 -2.49 22.25 -11.25
N ALA A 210 -1.30 21.85 -11.71
CA ALA A 210 -0.29 21.24 -10.88
C ALA A 210 1.11 21.61 -11.34
N ILE A 211 2.07 21.58 -10.40
CA ILE A 211 3.49 21.72 -10.69
C ILE A 211 4.29 20.68 -9.93
N THR A 212 5.16 19.98 -10.65
CA THR A 212 6.12 19.02 -10.08
C THR A 212 7.49 19.66 -9.96
N ILE A 213 8.10 19.59 -8.76
CA ILE A 213 9.38 20.19 -8.42
C ILE A 213 10.31 19.11 -7.85
N GLU A 214 11.44 18.89 -8.53
CA GLU A 214 12.42 17.86 -8.17
C GLU A 214 13.06 18.12 -6.79
N PRO A 215 13.53 17.06 -6.10
CA PRO A 215 14.26 17.20 -4.84
C PRO A 215 15.38 18.24 -4.91
N ASN A 216 15.51 19.07 -3.88
CA ASN A 216 16.56 20.10 -3.77
C ASN A 216 16.64 21.06 -4.97
N SER A 217 15.54 21.28 -5.68
CA SER A 217 15.47 22.13 -6.88
C SER A 217 14.53 23.32 -6.72
N THR A 218 14.62 24.29 -7.64
CA THR A 218 13.66 25.41 -7.75
C THR A 218 13.01 25.37 -9.12
N LYS A 219 11.70 25.56 -9.17
CA LYS A 219 10.95 25.65 -10.42
C LYS A 219 9.99 26.84 -10.38
N ASN A 220 9.82 27.50 -11.51
CA ASN A 220 8.90 28.62 -11.61
C ASN A 220 7.48 28.11 -11.88
N TYR A 221 6.53 28.60 -11.09
CA TYR A 221 5.10 28.50 -11.37
C TYR A 221 4.67 29.73 -12.17
N GLU A 222 4.11 29.51 -13.36
CA GLU A 222 3.64 30.59 -14.24
C GLU A 222 2.22 30.99 -13.83
N LEU A 223 2.09 32.16 -13.20
CA LEU A 223 0.81 32.77 -12.89
C LEU A 223 0.43 33.74 -14.03
N THR A 224 -0.68 33.46 -14.69
CA THR A 224 -1.25 34.31 -15.74
C THR A 224 -2.26 35.27 -15.14
N TYR A 225 -2.15 36.53 -15.54
CA TYR A 225 -3.13 37.58 -15.28
C TYR A 225 -3.79 38.02 -16.59
N LEU A 226 -5.13 37.93 -16.64
CA LEU A 226 -5.98 38.23 -17.78
C LEU A 226 -7.13 39.18 -17.34
N PRO A 227 -6.90 40.50 -17.29
CA PRO A 227 -7.87 41.51 -16.89
C PRO A 227 -8.93 41.85 -17.95
#